data_AF-A0A7V8JJR8-F1
#
_entry.id   AF-A0A7V8JJR8-F1
#
_cell.length_a   1.000
_cell.length_b   1.000
_cell.length_c   1.000
_cell.angle_alpha   90.00
_cell.angle_beta   90.00
_cell.angle_gamma   90.00
#
_symmetry.space_group_name_H-M   'P 1'
#
loop_
_entity.id
_entity.type
_entity.pdbx_description
1 polymer ?
#
loop_
_entity_poly.entity_id
_entity_poly.type
_entity_poly.pdbx_seq_one_letter_code
_entity_poly.pdbx_strand_id
1 'polypeptide(L)' 'MSKTPTRIYAVKRQSSGTTRLVRATSQAQALRHVALDEYDVDVASQDQLVNALGVGIAVETATTVEAASV' A
#
# COMPACT_ATOMS: atom_id res chain seq x y z
N MET A 1 -28.40 -4.83 15.42
CA MET A 1 -27.07 -4.34 15.00
C MET A 1 -26.81 -4.81 13.58
N SER A 2 -26.78 -3.90 12.60
CA SER A 2 -26.49 -4.23 11.21
C SER A 2 -24.98 -4.47 11.05
N LYS A 3 -24.56 -5.67 10.66
CA LYS A 3 -23.16 -5.94 10.34
C LYS A 3 -22.80 -5.22 9.03
N THR A 4 -21.77 -4.39 9.03
CA THR A 4 -21.27 -3.78 7.78
C THR A 4 -20.97 -4.89 6.78
N PRO A 5 -21.51 -4.84 5.55
CA PRO A 5 -21.29 -5.91 4.58
C PRO A 5 -19.81 -6.02 4.24
N THR A 6 -19.28 -7.23 4.30
CA THR A 6 -17.89 -7.55 3.94
C THR A 6 -17.85 -8.44 2.72
N ARG A 7 -16.87 -8.24 1.83
CA ARG A 7 -16.58 -9.09 0.67
C ARG A 7 -15.22 -9.77 0.86
N ILE A 8 -14.96 -10.84 0.11
CA ILE A 8 -13.63 -11.44 0.00
C ILE A 8 -12.95 -10.86 -1.24
N TYR A 9 -11.78 -10.25 -1.04
CA TYR A 9 -10.95 -9.67 -2.09
C TYR A 9 -9.74 -10.56 -2.34
N ALA A 10 -9.40 -10.80 -3.60
CA ALA A 10 -8.14 -11.41 -4.00
C ALA A 10 -7.09 -10.32 -4.24
N VAL A 11 -6.09 -10.24 -3.37
CA VAL A 11 -4.98 -9.28 -3.47
C VAL A 11 -3.80 -10.03 -4.09
N LYS A 12 -3.33 -9.55 -5.24
CA LYS A 12 -2.20 -10.15 -5.97
C LYS A 12 -0.95 -9.30 -5.81
N ARG A 13 0.14 -9.91 -5.37
CA ARG A 13 1.47 -9.28 -5.38
C ARG A 13 2.05 -9.40 -6.79
N GLN A 14 2.14 -8.28 -7.51
CA GLN A 14 2.58 -8.29 -8.91
C GLN A 14 4.02 -8.79 -9.07
N SER A 15 4.89 -8.53 -8.10
CA SER A 15 6.31 -8.93 -8.15
C SER A 15 6.53 -10.44 -7.98
N SER A 16 5.69 -11.14 -7.22
CA SER A 16 5.86 -12.57 -6.92
C SER A 16 4.77 -13.47 -7.53
N GLY A 17 3.68 -12.90 -8.03
CA GLY A 17 2.50 -13.64 -8.50
C GLY A 17 1.64 -14.25 -7.38
N THR A 18 2.02 -14.06 -6.10
CA THR A 18 1.30 -14.64 -4.96
C THR A 18 -0.07 -13.98 -4.80
N THR A 19 -1.10 -14.78 -4.51
CA THR A 19 -2.47 -14.31 -4.28
C THR A 19 -2.89 -14.57 -2.83
N ARG A 20 -3.41 -13.54 -2.15
CA ARG A 20 -3.98 -13.62 -0.80
C ARG A 20 -5.47 -13.29 -0.83
N LEU A 21 -6.27 -14.02 -0.05
CA LEU A 21 -7.70 -13.77 0.10
C LEU A 21 -7.96 -13.02 1.41
N VAL A 22 -8.57 -11.85 1.32
CA VAL A 22 -8.82 -10.97 2.48
C VAL A 22 -10.28 -10.59 2.56
N ARG A 23 -10.91 -10.83 3.71
CA ARG A 23 -12.26 -10.32 3.99
C ARG A 23 -12.16 -8.87 4.47
N ALA A 24 -12.83 -7.95 3.77
CA ALA A 24 -12.79 -6.52 4.06
C ALA A 24 -14.10 -5.82 3.65
N THR A 25 -14.26 -4.57 4.07
CA THR A 25 -15.37 -3.69 3.68
C THR A 25 -15.09 -2.95 2.37
N SER A 26 -13.82 -2.83 1.95
CA SER A 26 -13.39 -2.18 0.71
C SER A 26 -12.10 -2.79 0.13
N GLN A 27 -11.82 -2.52 -1.15
CA GLN A 27 -10.56 -2.93 -1.79
C GLN A 27 -9.35 -2.28 -1.12
N ALA A 28 -9.44 -0.98 -0.78
CA ALA A 28 -8.36 -0.24 -0.12
C ALA A 28 -8.02 -0.85 1.26
N GLN A 29 -9.04 -1.25 2.03
CA GLN A 29 -8.81 -1.94 3.30
C GLN A 29 -8.14 -3.30 3.09
N ALA A 30 -8.56 -4.08 2.09
CA ALA A 30 -7.95 -5.36 1.77
C ALA A 30 -6.47 -5.21 1.37
N LEU A 31 -6.16 -4.21 0.52
CA LEU A 31 -4.80 -3.90 0.11
C LEU A 31 -3.94 -3.47 1.29
N ARG A 32 -4.43 -2.54 2.12
CA ARG A 32 -3.71 -2.07 3.32
C ARG A 32 -3.42 -3.22 4.28
N HIS A 33 -4.37 -4.13 4.48
CA HIS A 33 -4.17 -5.30 5.35
C HIS A 33 -3.00 -6.17 4.89
N VAL A 34 -2.86 -6.39 3.58
CA VAL A 34 -1.71 -7.12 3.02
C VAL A 34 -0.43 -6.30 3.06
N ALA A 35 -0.51 -5.00 2.77
CA ALA A 35 0.65 -4.11 2.77
C ALA A 35 1.29 -4.01 4.16
N LEU A 36 0.48 -3.94 5.23
CA LEU A 36 0.96 -3.89 6.62
C LEU A 36 1.76 -5.12 7.06
N ASP A 37 1.58 -6.26 6.37
CA ASP A 37 2.35 -7.48 6.65
C ASP A 37 3.74 -7.45 6.02
N GLU A 38 3.97 -6.55 5.05
CA GLU A 38 5.15 -6.59 4.19
C GLU A 38 5.91 -5.26 4.13
N TYR A 39 5.29 -4.17 4.56
CA TYR A 39 5.83 -2.82 4.51
C TYR A 39 5.58 -2.10 5.82
N ASP A 40 6.60 -1.37 6.27
CA ASP A 40 6.47 -0.37 7.32
C ASP A 40 6.53 1.03 6.68
N VAL A 41 5.81 1.98 7.26
CA VAL A 41 5.76 3.36 6.75
C VAL A 41 5.78 4.34 7.92
N ASP A 42 6.79 5.21 7.90
CA ASP A 42 6.95 6.27 8.88
C ASP A 42 7.52 7.52 8.19
N VAL A 43 7.46 8.66 8.88
CA VAL A 43 8.15 9.87 8.45
C VAL A 43 9.65 9.65 8.62
N ALA A 44 10.40 9.75 7.53
CA ALA A 44 11.85 9.64 7.59
C ALA A 44 12.44 10.72 8.51
N SER A 45 13.30 10.32 9.45
CA SER A 45 14.12 11.24 10.23
C SER A 45 15.18 11.92 9.34
N GLN A 46 15.76 13.02 9.83
CA GLN A 46 16.79 13.74 9.10
C GLN A 46 18.01 12.86 8.79
N ASP A 47 18.47 12.07 9.76
CA ASP A 47 19.62 11.17 9.58
C ASP A 47 19.32 10.09 8.54
N GLN A 48 18.13 9.50 8.57
CA GLN A 48 17.70 8.52 7.57
C GLN A 48 17.65 9.16 6.17
N LEU A 49 17.13 10.38 6.05
CA LEU A 49 17.06 11.10 4.79
C LEU A 49 18.46 11.39 4.23
N VAL A 50 19.37 11.96 5.04
CA VAL A 50 20.75 12.28 4.61
C VAL A 50 21.50 11.01 4.20
N ASN A 51 21.39 9.94 4.97
CA ASN A 51 22.03 8.67 4.65
C ASN A 51 21.47 8.06 3.35
N ALA A 52 20.16 8.05 3.17
CA ALA A 52 19.51 7.50 1.97
C ALA A 52 19.92 8.27 0.70
N LEU A 53 19.92 9.60 0.76
CA LEU A 53 20.37 10.45 -0.35
C LEU A 53 21.86 10.24 -0.64
N GLY A 54 22.70 10.09 0.40
CA GLY A 54 24.14 9.84 0.26
C GLY A 54 24.47 8.53 -0.46
N VAL A 55 23.62 7.51 -0.36
CA VAL A 55 23.76 6.24 -1.11
C VAL A 55 23.01 6.24 -2.46
N GLY A 56 22.45 7.38 -2.87
CA GLY A 56 21.79 7.57 -4.17
C GLY A 56 20.33 7.13 -4.24
N ILE A 57 19.66 6.90 -3.11
CA ILE A 57 18.21 6.65 -3.09
C ILE A 57 17.49 7.98 -3.30
N ALA A 58 16.70 8.10 -4.37
CA ALA A 58 15.95 9.31 -4.69
C ALA A 58 14.58 9.34 -3.96
N VAL A 59 14.12 10.54 -3.63
CA VAL A 59 12.75 10.76 -3.13
C VAL A 59 11.78 10.73 -4.30
N GLU A 60 10.74 9.92 -4.18
CA GLU A 60 9.67 9.80 -5.17
C GLU A 60 8.41 10.56 -4.73
N THR A 61 7.71 11.17 -5.69
CA THR A 61 6.42 11.83 -5.44
C THR A 61 5.29 10.91 -5.86
N ALA A 62 4.42 10.54 -4.92
CA ALA A 62 3.20 9.82 -5.24
C ALA A 62 2.28 10.71 -6.09
N THR A 63 2.02 10.34 -7.34
CA THR A 63 1.01 11.00 -8.14
C THR A 63 -0.35 10.41 -7.81
N THR A 64 -1.31 11.26 -7.47
CA THR A 64 -2.72 10.86 -7.51
C THR A 64 -3.06 10.66 -8.97
N VAL A 65 -3.23 9.42 -9.42
CA VAL A 65 -3.90 9.16 -10.68
C VAL A 65 -5.37 9.52 -10.45
N GLU A 66 -5.69 10.81 -10.59
CA GLU A 66 -7.07 11.24 -10.80
C GLU A 66 -7.51 10.54 -12.08
N ALA A 67 -8.48 9.64 -11.96
CA ALA A 67 -9.01 8.91 -13.09
C ALA A 67 -9.51 9.92 -14.13
N ALA A 68 -8.83 9.93 -15.29
CA ALA A 68 -9.28 10.67 -16.46
C ALA A 68 -10.74 10.32 -16.73
N SER A 69 -11.62 11.26 -16.44
CA SER A 69 -13.02 11.22 -16.84
C SER A 69 -13.05 11.66 -18.29
N VAL A 70 -13.15 10.71 -19.22
CA VAL A 70 -13.50 10.93 -20.63
C VAL A 70 -14.90 10.39 -20.85
#